data_AF-A0A0R3UFE0-F1
#
_entry.id   AF-A0A0R3UFE0-F1
#
_cell.length_a   1.000
_cell.length_b   1.000
_cell.length_c   1.000
_cell.angle_alpha   90.00
_cell.angle_beta   90.00
_cell.angle_gamma   90.00
#
_symmetry.space_group_name_H-M   'P 1'
#
loop_
_entity.id
_entity.type
_entity.pdbx_description
1 polymer ?
#
loop_
_entity_poly.entity_id
_entity_poly.type
_entity_poly.pdbx_seq_one_letter_code
_entity_poly.pdbx_strand_id
1 'polypeptide(L)'
;LIDVVHSNLSTDTIHSQIGQVHHESVALELCPVAQRVRRNAHSRSTMVTFVRPGGYLRSQHGWKTVSAGKIAFKIRTLKLNCLLLFSSSEWPVTEKKAVLSRDRPIHPINPVDRLMGKDHFSVELREGYLVLLINTGSGINEFATDDIWRGNGRRSSWFVADGRAHQVEIQLTNGTVIVRLDGQMQNMSPKKQPRYMACNIRLMVDEMVGFRYTVLNLNGHLYIGGLSEELRTSAPPQVWSARLREDFVGCLGDLFVDGMLLDLELETTAYWAKGYAQVGESTLTSPDGACSTLQKACFPGECLRMSWVEPVCDCTNTNYAGTNCKQESHVLTFNGYQGIRVQLSLLPQQSEAESLILRFQTSQQDALLFESSSATSTAPDRFSVQILNGRIVVFYNLGAETRSGERIKYANIPKHFGN
;
A
#
# COMPACT_ATOMS: atom_id res chain seq x y z
N LEU A 1 6.19 -26.90 65.73
CA LEU A 1 6.29 -28.07 66.63
C LEU A 1 7.27 -29.04 66.00
N ILE A 2 8.35 -29.30 66.70
CA ILE A 2 9.35 -30.33 66.39
C ILE A 2 8.71 -31.66 66.78
N ASP A 3 8.87 -32.69 65.96
CA ASP A 3 9.07 -34.04 66.51
C ASP A 3 9.97 -34.86 65.59
N VAL A 4 11.06 -35.32 66.21
CA VAL A 4 12.07 -36.23 65.71
C VAL A 4 11.83 -37.55 66.42
N VAL A 5 11.67 -38.65 65.70
CA VAL A 5 11.85 -40.00 66.26
C VAL A 5 12.78 -40.79 65.34
N HIS A 6 13.91 -41.18 65.91
CA HIS A 6 14.90 -42.11 65.38
C HIS A 6 14.42 -43.56 65.48
N SER A 7 14.78 -44.41 64.51
CA SER A 7 15.47 -45.69 64.82
C SER A 7 16.01 -46.42 63.57
N ASN A 8 17.33 -46.52 63.55
CA ASN A 8 18.24 -47.65 63.26
C ASN A 8 18.16 -48.50 61.97
N LEU A 9 19.25 -48.35 61.20
CA LEU A 9 20.18 -49.37 60.66
C LEU A 9 19.62 -50.65 60.01
N SER A 10 19.88 -50.81 58.72
CA SER A 10 20.91 -51.74 58.24
C SER A 10 21.21 -51.49 56.75
N THR A 11 22.50 -51.55 56.43
CA THR A 11 23.08 -51.52 55.09
C THR A 11 22.72 -52.79 54.35
N ASP A 12 22.10 -52.68 53.18
CA ASP A 12 22.27 -53.71 52.15
C ASP A 12 22.30 -53.12 50.74
N THR A 13 23.39 -53.46 50.08
CA THR A 13 23.79 -53.15 48.72
C THR A 13 22.80 -53.76 47.74
N ILE A 14 22.14 -52.96 46.88
CA ILE A 14 21.36 -53.50 45.77
C ILE A 14 21.77 -52.85 44.44
N HIS A 15 22.19 -53.74 43.56
CA HIS A 15 22.57 -53.58 42.17
C HIS A 15 21.56 -52.81 41.31
N SER A 16 22.11 -52.13 40.32
CA SER A 16 21.43 -51.54 39.17
C SER A 16 20.57 -52.55 38.41
N GLN A 17 19.27 -52.28 38.32
CA GLN A 17 18.43 -52.77 37.22
C GLN A 17 17.61 -51.61 36.66
N ILE A 18 17.83 -51.35 35.38
CA ILE A 18 17.15 -50.36 34.54
C ILE A 18 15.74 -50.90 34.27
N GLY A 19 14.72 -50.31 34.90
CA GLY A 19 13.32 -50.59 34.63
C GLY A 19 12.80 -49.73 33.47
N GLN A 20 12.25 -50.36 32.43
CA GLN A 20 11.53 -49.73 31.34
C GLN A 20 10.31 -48.96 31.87
N VAL A 21 10.19 -47.68 31.49
CA VAL A 21 8.98 -46.88 31.70
C VAL A 21 7.99 -47.18 30.58
N HIS A 22 6.88 -47.83 30.93
CA HIS A 22 5.73 -47.98 30.04
C HIS A 22 5.01 -46.63 29.92
N HIS A 23 4.97 -46.06 28.71
CA HIS A 23 4.06 -44.96 28.38
C HIS A 23 2.66 -45.54 28.12
N GLU A 24 1.74 -45.34 29.05
CA GLU A 24 0.31 -45.47 28.77
C GLU A 24 -0.11 -44.37 27.79
N SER A 25 -0.56 -44.79 26.61
CA SER A 25 -1.08 -43.92 25.57
C SER A 25 -2.52 -43.58 25.92
N VAL A 26 -2.77 -42.40 26.49
CA VAL A 26 -4.13 -41.87 26.61
C VAL A 26 -4.59 -41.47 25.21
N ALA A 27 -5.49 -42.25 24.64
CA ALA A 27 -6.17 -41.92 23.39
C ALA A 27 -7.06 -40.68 23.62
N LEU A 28 -6.61 -39.52 23.14
CA LEU A 28 -7.49 -38.38 22.94
C LEU A 28 -8.38 -38.72 21.73
N GLU A 29 -9.65 -39.03 21.99
CA GLU A 29 -10.69 -39.04 20.97
C GLU A 29 -10.80 -37.63 20.36
N LEU A 30 -10.15 -37.47 19.21
CA LEU A 30 -10.40 -36.35 18.31
C LEU A 30 -11.85 -36.48 17.84
N CYS A 31 -12.72 -35.59 18.32
CA CYS A 31 -14.03 -35.37 17.71
C CYS A 31 -13.83 -35.26 16.19
N PRO A 32 -14.60 -35.99 15.36
CA PRO A 32 -14.47 -35.87 13.93
C PRO A 32 -14.86 -34.45 13.57
N VAL A 33 -13.86 -33.63 13.21
CA VAL A 33 -14.10 -32.39 12.50
C VAL A 33 -14.91 -32.81 11.29
N ALA A 34 -16.19 -32.44 11.28
CA ALA A 34 -17.04 -32.62 10.13
C ALA A 34 -16.23 -32.12 8.93
N GLN A 35 -15.81 -33.04 8.06
CA GLN A 35 -15.22 -32.70 6.79
C GLN A 35 -16.27 -31.79 6.15
N ARG A 36 -16.01 -30.48 6.14
CA ARG A 36 -16.70 -29.56 5.27
C ARG A 36 -16.47 -30.17 3.91
N VAL A 37 -17.53 -30.79 3.40
CA VAL A 37 -17.65 -31.29 2.04
C VAL A 37 -16.90 -30.29 1.18
N ARG A 38 -15.81 -30.75 0.55
CA ARG A 38 -15.21 -30.03 -0.56
C ARG A 38 -16.36 -29.82 -1.52
N ARG A 39 -17.01 -28.65 -1.43
CA ARG A 39 -17.81 -28.17 -2.55
C ARG A 39 -16.82 -28.22 -3.70
N ASN A 40 -17.17 -28.94 -4.75
CA ASN A 40 -16.53 -28.79 -6.04
C ASN A 40 -16.64 -27.29 -6.37
N ALA A 41 -15.63 -26.52 -5.96
CA ALA A 41 -15.42 -25.17 -6.40
C ALA A 41 -15.07 -25.34 -7.87
N HIS A 42 -16.11 -25.33 -8.70
CA HIS A 42 -15.93 -24.94 -10.08
C HIS A 42 -15.12 -23.66 -10.01
N SER A 43 -13.88 -23.73 -10.49
CA SER A 43 -12.95 -22.63 -10.67
C SER A 43 -13.63 -21.60 -11.58
N ARG A 44 -14.53 -20.81 -11.01
CA ARG A 44 -15.09 -19.64 -11.66
C ARG A 44 -14.04 -18.56 -11.42
N SER A 45 -13.45 -18.10 -12.51
CA SER A 45 -12.74 -16.83 -12.57
C SER A 45 -13.49 -15.79 -11.73
N THR A 46 -12.88 -15.35 -10.63
CA THR A 46 -13.48 -14.40 -9.68
C THR A 46 -13.03 -13.00 -10.07
N MET A 47 -13.71 -12.40 -11.05
CA MET A 47 -13.57 -10.98 -11.32
C MET A 47 -14.35 -10.19 -10.27
N VAL A 48 -13.74 -9.12 -9.76
CA VAL A 48 -14.38 -8.13 -8.91
C VAL A 48 -14.19 -6.74 -9.50
N THR A 49 -15.17 -5.87 -9.28
CA THR A 49 -15.12 -4.47 -9.71
C THR A 49 -15.04 -3.56 -8.49
N PHE A 50 -13.97 -2.77 -8.40
CA PHE A 50 -13.85 -1.65 -7.47
C PHE A 50 -14.57 -0.45 -8.07
N VAL A 51 -15.69 -0.06 -7.48
CA VAL A 51 -16.62 0.93 -8.04
C VAL A 51 -16.24 2.37 -7.66
N ARG A 52 -15.57 2.55 -6.51
CA ARG A 52 -15.07 3.84 -6.03
C ARG A 52 -13.87 3.67 -5.08
N PRO A 53 -13.04 4.71 -4.87
CA PRO A 53 -11.92 4.68 -3.92
C PRO A 53 -12.36 4.47 -2.47
N GLY A 54 -11.45 4.02 -1.61
CA GLY A 54 -11.63 3.94 -0.15
C GLY A 54 -11.76 2.52 0.40
N GLY A 55 -12.18 1.55 -0.41
CA GLY A 55 -12.24 0.14 -0.02
C GLY A 55 -11.01 -0.66 -0.45
N TYR A 56 -10.86 -1.84 0.11
CA TYR A 56 -9.78 -2.77 -0.24
C TYR A 56 -10.25 -4.22 -0.07
N LEU A 57 -9.50 -5.16 -0.63
CA LEU A 57 -9.63 -6.59 -0.34
C LEU A 57 -8.33 -7.09 0.31
N ARG A 58 -8.36 -8.22 1.00
CA ARG A 58 -7.15 -8.84 1.58
C ARG A 58 -7.07 -10.33 1.30
N SER A 59 -5.86 -10.84 1.13
CA SER A 59 -5.62 -12.28 1.07
C SER A 59 -5.69 -12.91 2.46
N GLN A 60 -6.35 -14.06 2.61
CA GLN A 60 -6.40 -14.77 3.90
C GLN A 60 -5.05 -15.35 4.34
N HIS A 61 -4.20 -15.75 3.40
CA HIS A 61 -2.93 -16.44 3.67
C HIS A 61 -1.67 -15.55 3.53
N GLY A 62 -1.84 -14.32 3.05
CA GLY A 62 -0.72 -13.42 2.75
C GLY A 62 0.10 -13.88 1.54
N TRP A 63 1.11 -13.10 1.19
CA TRP A 63 2.26 -13.56 0.41
C TRP A 63 3.41 -13.53 1.40
N LYS A 64 4.00 -14.68 1.77
CA LYS A 64 4.86 -14.81 2.95
C LYS A 64 6.35 -14.54 2.65
N THR A 65 7.27 -15.22 3.35
CA THR A 65 8.69 -15.20 3.06
C THR A 65 8.96 -15.78 1.67
N VAL A 66 9.41 -14.92 0.74
CA VAL A 66 9.53 -15.23 -0.69
C VAL A 66 10.95 -14.92 -1.15
N SER A 67 11.70 -15.94 -1.55
CA SER A 67 12.95 -15.77 -2.32
C SER A 67 12.71 -15.87 -3.83
N ALA A 68 11.67 -16.63 -4.20
CA ALA A 68 11.10 -16.66 -5.52
C ALA A 68 9.58 -16.83 -5.40
N GLY A 69 8.83 -16.06 -6.18
CA GLY A 69 7.37 -16.08 -6.13
C GLY A 69 6.74 -15.49 -7.38
N LYS A 70 5.47 -15.79 -7.59
CA LYS A 70 4.71 -15.39 -8.77
C LYS A 70 3.33 -14.89 -8.39
N ILE A 71 3.01 -13.68 -8.84
CA ILE A 71 1.68 -13.10 -8.75
C ILE A 71 1.16 -12.94 -10.17
N ALA A 72 -0.06 -13.40 -10.46
CA ALA A 72 -0.70 -13.18 -11.75
C ALA A 72 -2.14 -12.71 -11.54
N PHE A 73 -2.61 -11.78 -12.35
CA PHE A 73 -3.98 -11.27 -12.28
C PHE A 73 -4.41 -10.66 -13.61
N LYS A 74 -5.72 -10.54 -13.80
CA LYS A 74 -6.31 -9.70 -14.84
C LYS A 74 -6.68 -8.35 -14.25
N ILE A 75 -6.42 -7.29 -15.02
CA ILE A 75 -6.74 -5.92 -14.65
C ILE A 75 -7.41 -5.19 -15.81
N ARG A 76 -8.37 -4.33 -15.48
CA ARG A 76 -9.00 -3.41 -16.43
C ARG A 76 -9.31 -2.10 -15.75
N THR A 77 -8.70 -1.01 -16.20
CA THR A 77 -8.88 0.30 -15.56
C THR A 77 -8.57 1.47 -16.51
N LEU A 78 -9.01 2.66 -16.09
CA LEU A 78 -8.65 3.95 -16.69
C LEU A 78 -7.94 4.86 -15.68
N LYS A 79 -7.74 4.39 -14.44
CA LYS A 79 -6.97 5.09 -13.43
C LYS A 79 -5.50 5.09 -13.83
N LEU A 80 -4.97 6.28 -14.06
CA LEU A 80 -3.55 6.47 -14.37
C LEU A 80 -2.66 6.27 -13.14
N ASN A 81 -3.15 6.70 -11.97
CA ASN A 81 -2.42 6.59 -10.71
C ASN A 81 -3.30 5.85 -9.72
N CYS A 82 -2.84 4.73 -9.19
CA CYS A 82 -3.53 4.00 -8.12
C CYS A 82 -2.68 2.88 -7.50
N LEU A 83 -2.96 2.55 -6.24
CA LEU A 83 -2.43 1.39 -5.56
C LEU A 83 -3.16 0.12 -6.02
N LEU A 84 -2.42 -0.88 -6.52
CA LEU A 84 -3.00 -2.17 -6.92
C LEU A 84 -2.82 -3.22 -5.85
N LEU A 85 -1.58 -3.43 -5.40
CA LEU A 85 -1.22 -4.45 -4.42
C LEU A 85 -0.29 -3.85 -3.38
N PHE A 86 -0.45 -4.28 -2.13
CA PHE A 86 0.44 -3.88 -1.05
C PHE A 86 0.59 -4.99 -0.01
N SER A 87 1.81 -5.21 0.46
CA SER A 87 2.09 -6.06 1.62
C SER A 87 3.33 -5.54 2.35
N SER A 88 3.39 -5.80 3.65
CA SER A 88 4.48 -5.37 4.52
C SER A 88 4.76 -6.45 5.57
N SER A 89 5.98 -6.45 6.11
CA SER A 89 6.34 -7.23 7.29
C SER A 89 5.61 -6.72 8.55
N GLU A 90 5.14 -5.47 8.56
CA GLU A 90 4.40 -4.89 9.66
C GLU A 90 2.90 -5.22 9.59
N TRP A 91 2.40 -5.89 10.64
CA TRP A 91 0.97 -6.06 10.87
C TRP A 91 0.32 -4.78 11.40
N PRO A 92 -0.96 -4.47 11.03
CA PRO A 92 -1.73 -3.41 11.68
C PRO A 92 -1.75 -3.60 13.21
N VAL A 93 -1.59 -2.52 13.96
CA VAL A 93 -1.60 -2.54 15.44
C VAL A 93 -2.94 -3.05 15.97
N THR A 94 -4.03 -2.72 15.28
CA THR A 94 -5.37 -3.22 15.58
C THR A 94 -5.47 -4.74 15.50
N GLU A 95 -4.83 -5.36 14.51
CA GLU A 95 -4.80 -6.82 14.35
C GLU A 95 -3.79 -7.51 15.28
N LYS A 96 -2.67 -6.84 15.61
CA LYS A 96 -1.72 -7.33 16.63
C LYS A 96 -2.41 -7.58 17.97
N LYS A 97 -3.37 -6.73 18.36
CA LYS A 97 -4.13 -6.89 19.60
C LYS A 97 -5.10 -8.08 19.60
N ALA A 98 -5.64 -8.46 18.44
CA ALA A 98 -6.57 -9.58 18.33
C ALA A 98 -5.86 -10.95 18.43
N VAL A 99 -4.63 -11.04 17.89
CA VAL A 99 -3.82 -12.27 17.97
C VAL A 99 -3.16 -12.42 19.34
N LEU A 100 -2.81 -11.31 20.00
CA LEU A 100 -2.26 -11.29 21.35
C LEU A 100 -3.37 -11.25 22.41
N SER A 101 -4.17 -12.30 22.49
CA SER A 101 -5.05 -12.53 23.65
C SER A 101 -4.21 -12.64 24.93
N ARG A 102 -4.60 -11.91 25.98
CA ARG A 102 -3.85 -11.66 27.23
C ARG A 102 -3.50 -12.89 28.10
N ASP A 103 -3.90 -14.10 27.72
CA ASP A 103 -3.86 -15.29 28.59
C ASP A 103 -2.75 -16.29 28.26
N ARG A 104 -1.73 -15.92 27.47
CA ARG A 104 -0.54 -16.78 27.27
C ARG A 104 0.73 -16.08 27.75
N PRO A 105 1.71 -16.83 28.29
CA PRO A 105 2.98 -16.26 28.75
C PRO A 105 3.61 -15.46 27.62
N ILE A 106 3.99 -14.23 27.93
CA ILE A 106 4.68 -13.33 27.00
C ILE A 106 5.97 -14.03 26.57
N HIS A 107 6.01 -14.60 25.37
CA HIS A 107 7.28 -14.91 24.75
C HIS A 107 7.97 -13.56 24.47
N PRO A 108 9.16 -13.30 25.02
CA PRO A 108 9.89 -12.08 24.71
C PRO A 108 10.10 -12.04 23.19
N ILE A 109 9.59 -11.00 22.55
CA ILE A 109 9.87 -10.69 21.14
C ILE A 109 11.38 -10.74 20.98
N ASN A 110 11.87 -11.61 20.10
CA ASN A 110 13.30 -11.83 19.95
C ASN A 110 13.95 -10.50 19.55
N PRO A 111 14.98 -10.00 20.26
CA PRO A 111 15.61 -8.71 19.94
C PRO A 111 16.18 -8.64 18.51
N VAL A 112 16.33 -9.77 17.82
CA VAL A 112 16.66 -9.87 16.38
C VAL A 112 15.53 -9.36 15.48
N ASP A 113 14.26 -9.44 15.88
CA ASP A 113 13.11 -8.95 15.10
C ASP A 113 13.07 -7.41 15.00
N ARG A 114 13.79 -6.70 15.89
CA ARG A 114 14.00 -5.24 15.79
C ARG A 114 15.13 -4.85 14.83
N LEU A 115 15.96 -5.81 14.41
CA LEU A 115 17.12 -5.60 13.54
C LEU A 115 16.85 -5.99 12.08
N MET A 116 15.74 -6.68 11.80
CA MET A 116 15.29 -7.00 10.44
C MET A 116 14.59 -5.78 9.84
N GLY A 117 15.03 -5.31 8.68
CA GLY A 117 14.44 -4.16 7.99
C GLY A 117 12.94 -4.33 7.72
N LYS A 118 12.23 -3.21 7.51
CA LYS A 118 10.82 -3.21 7.10
C LYS A 118 10.71 -3.66 5.64
N ASP A 119 10.54 -4.95 5.44
CA ASP A 119 10.26 -5.50 4.12
C ASP A 119 8.88 -5.07 3.64
N HIS A 120 8.81 -4.63 2.39
CA HIS A 120 7.56 -4.21 1.78
C HIS A 120 7.55 -4.61 0.31
N PHE A 121 6.35 -4.81 -0.18
CA PHE A 121 6.06 -5.04 -1.58
C PHE A 121 4.84 -4.22 -1.95
N SER A 122 4.92 -3.52 -3.07
CA SER A 122 3.75 -2.87 -3.63
C SER A 122 3.81 -2.89 -5.14
N VAL A 123 2.62 -2.88 -5.73
CA VAL A 123 2.39 -2.67 -7.16
C VAL A 123 1.42 -1.51 -7.27
N GLU A 124 1.79 -0.50 -8.04
CA GLU A 124 0.94 0.66 -8.32
C GLU A 124 0.99 1.01 -9.80
N LEU A 125 -0.03 1.71 -10.27
CA LEU A 125 0.02 2.41 -11.54
C LEU A 125 0.56 3.82 -11.30
N ARG A 126 1.50 4.24 -12.13
CA ARG A 126 1.95 5.64 -12.25
C ARG A 126 1.86 6.05 -13.71
N GLU A 127 1.07 7.09 -13.98
CA GLU A 127 0.75 7.54 -15.34
C GLU A 127 0.26 6.42 -16.29
N GLY A 128 -0.37 5.38 -15.74
CA GLY A 128 -0.91 4.23 -16.46
C GLY A 128 0.08 3.09 -16.71
N TYR A 129 1.30 3.16 -16.18
CA TYR A 129 2.31 2.10 -16.26
C TYR A 129 2.51 1.41 -14.91
N LEU A 130 2.87 0.12 -14.94
CA LEU A 130 3.11 -0.66 -13.72
C LEU A 130 4.45 -0.27 -13.08
N VAL A 131 4.39 -0.02 -11.78
CA VAL A 131 5.54 0.28 -10.93
C VAL A 131 5.50 -0.64 -9.71
N LEU A 132 6.60 -1.34 -9.48
CA LEU A 132 6.78 -2.23 -8.35
C LEU A 132 7.81 -1.64 -7.41
N LEU A 133 7.47 -1.57 -6.12
CA LEU A 133 8.40 -1.17 -5.07
C LEU A 133 8.66 -2.33 -4.13
N ILE A 134 9.94 -2.65 -3.91
CA ILE A 134 10.38 -3.79 -3.12
C ILE A 134 11.50 -3.38 -2.17
N ASN A 135 11.36 -3.70 -0.89
CA ASN A 135 12.46 -3.66 0.09
C ASN A 135 12.66 -5.04 0.69
N THR A 136 13.90 -5.49 0.66
CA THR A 136 14.38 -6.73 1.28
C THR A 136 15.37 -6.42 2.42
N GLY A 137 15.24 -5.25 3.05
CA GLY A 137 16.05 -4.81 4.18
C GLY A 137 17.17 -3.81 3.88
N SER A 138 17.45 -3.50 2.60
CA SER A 138 18.55 -2.59 2.19
C SER A 138 18.07 -1.27 1.55
N GLY A 139 16.77 -1.01 1.63
CA GLY A 139 16.12 0.15 1.03
C GLY A 139 15.22 -0.23 -0.15
N ILE A 140 14.38 0.71 -0.55
CA ILE A 140 13.35 0.49 -1.55
C ILE A 140 13.93 0.55 -2.96
N ASN A 141 13.79 -0.54 -3.71
CA ASN A 141 14.03 -0.60 -5.14
C ASN A 141 12.72 -0.36 -5.89
N GLU A 142 12.80 0.45 -6.95
CA GLU A 142 11.69 0.74 -7.85
C GLU A 142 11.95 0.09 -9.21
N PHE A 143 10.95 -0.63 -9.72
CA PHE A 143 10.95 -1.32 -10.99
C PHE A 143 9.74 -0.83 -11.80
N ALA A 144 9.98 -0.14 -12.92
CA ALA A 144 8.93 0.41 -13.77
C ALA A 144 8.97 -0.22 -15.15
N THR A 145 7.80 -0.57 -15.69
CA THR A 145 7.72 -1.22 -17.02
C THR A 145 8.05 -0.27 -18.17
N ASP A 146 7.92 1.04 -17.95
CA ASP A 146 8.31 2.06 -18.92
C ASP A 146 8.77 3.31 -18.19
N ASP A 147 9.25 4.30 -18.94
CA ASP A 147 9.54 5.62 -18.40
C ASP A 147 8.23 6.29 -17.95
N ILE A 148 8.21 6.72 -16.69
CA ILE A 148 7.13 7.50 -16.07
C ILE A 148 7.50 8.97 -16.25
N TRP A 149 6.50 9.87 -16.28
CA TRP A 149 6.66 11.32 -16.43
C TRP A 149 7.03 11.76 -17.85
N ARG A 150 6.65 10.98 -18.86
CA ARG A 150 6.90 11.29 -20.29
C ARG A 150 6.06 12.46 -20.81
N GLY A 151 5.08 12.94 -20.04
CA GLY A 151 4.16 13.99 -20.48
C GLY A 151 3.35 13.56 -21.69
N ASN A 152 3.37 14.35 -22.78
CA ASN A 152 2.59 14.09 -24.00
C ASN A 152 3.21 13.03 -24.94
N GLY A 153 4.12 12.19 -24.43
CA GLY A 153 4.69 11.08 -25.20
C GLY A 153 3.62 10.09 -25.67
N ARG A 154 3.85 9.42 -26.80
CA ARG A 154 2.97 8.35 -27.27
C ARG A 154 3.01 7.20 -26.25
N ARG A 155 1.83 6.68 -25.88
CA ARG A 155 1.69 5.51 -25.00
C ARG A 155 2.37 4.30 -25.63
N SER A 156 3.17 3.57 -24.85
CA SER A 156 3.83 2.35 -25.31
C SER A 156 2.90 1.13 -25.18
N SER A 157 3.38 -0.05 -25.56
CA SER A 157 2.66 -1.31 -25.36
C SER A 157 2.58 -1.74 -23.88
N TRP A 158 3.29 -1.06 -22.97
CA TRP A 158 3.23 -1.31 -21.52
C TRP A 158 2.13 -0.53 -20.78
N PHE A 159 1.35 0.29 -21.50
CA PHE A 159 0.31 1.12 -20.91
C PHE A 159 -0.93 0.28 -20.56
N VAL A 160 -1.36 0.32 -19.29
CA VAL A 160 -2.42 -0.54 -18.72
C VAL A 160 -3.75 0.19 -18.54
N ALA A 161 -3.71 1.51 -18.40
CA ALA A 161 -4.88 2.33 -18.07
C ALA A 161 -5.69 2.76 -19.30
N ASP A 162 -5.89 1.87 -20.28
CA ASP A 162 -6.60 2.14 -21.54
C ASP A 162 -8.06 1.67 -21.55
N GLY A 163 -8.52 1.07 -20.45
CA GLY A 163 -9.86 0.54 -20.28
C GLY A 163 -10.09 -0.86 -20.86
N ARG A 164 -9.07 -1.52 -21.40
CA ARG A 164 -9.09 -2.91 -21.84
C ARG A 164 -8.65 -3.84 -20.72
N ALA A 165 -8.98 -5.11 -20.87
CA ALA A 165 -8.49 -6.15 -19.97
C ALA A 165 -7.06 -6.54 -20.36
N HIS A 166 -6.17 -6.51 -19.38
CA HIS A 166 -4.78 -6.93 -19.50
C HIS A 166 -4.50 -8.09 -18.55
N GLN A 167 -3.71 -9.07 -19.02
CA GLN A 167 -3.17 -10.14 -18.20
C GLN A 167 -1.78 -9.74 -17.71
N VAL A 168 -1.63 -9.64 -16.40
CA VAL A 168 -0.36 -9.31 -15.73
C VAL A 168 0.17 -10.55 -15.03
N GLU A 169 1.47 -10.77 -15.15
CA GLU A 169 2.22 -11.73 -14.36
C GLU A 169 3.52 -11.09 -13.87
N ILE A 170 3.75 -11.16 -12.58
CA ILE A 170 4.93 -10.66 -11.88
C ILE A 170 5.63 -11.87 -11.30
N GLN A 171 6.89 -12.05 -11.66
CA GLN A 171 7.75 -13.08 -11.14
C GLN A 171 8.95 -12.43 -10.45
N LEU A 172 9.07 -12.68 -9.15
CA LEU A 172 10.22 -12.30 -8.35
C LEU A 172 11.15 -13.51 -8.24
N THR A 173 12.43 -13.33 -8.54
CA THR A 173 13.45 -14.37 -8.35
C THR A 173 14.73 -13.71 -7.88
N ASN A 174 15.15 -13.95 -6.65
CA ASN A 174 16.41 -13.46 -6.07
C ASN A 174 16.61 -11.94 -6.24
N GLY A 175 15.55 -11.15 -6.02
CA GLY A 175 15.57 -9.69 -6.14
C GLY A 175 15.43 -9.15 -7.56
N THR A 176 15.49 -10.00 -8.59
CA THR A 176 15.15 -9.63 -9.98
C THR A 176 13.65 -9.78 -10.20
N VAL A 177 13.08 -8.83 -10.94
CA VAL A 177 11.64 -8.79 -11.26
C VAL A 177 11.46 -9.01 -12.75
N ILE A 178 10.65 -10.00 -13.10
CA ILE A 178 10.18 -10.20 -14.47
C ILE A 178 8.69 -9.87 -14.49
N VAL A 179 8.29 -8.93 -15.34
CA VAL A 179 6.88 -8.62 -15.60
C VAL A 179 6.51 -9.13 -16.98
N ARG A 180 5.38 -9.82 -17.08
CA ARG A 180 4.72 -10.14 -18.33
C ARG A 180 3.38 -9.40 -18.39
N LEU A 181 3.17 -8.64 -19.46
CA LEU A 181 1.92 -7.96 -19.77
C LEU A 181 1.44 -8.44 -21.13
N ASP A 182 0.27 -9.09 -21.19
CA ASP A 182 -0.32 -9.62 -22.43
C ASP A 182 0.65 -10.46 -23.28
N GLY A 183 1.53 -11.21 -22.61
CA GLY A 183 2.56 -12.03 -23.23
C GLY A 183 3.87 -11.32 -23.55
N GLN A 184 3.92 -9.98 -23.54
CA GLN A 184 5.17 -9.23 -23.63
C GLN A 184 5.94 -9.32 -22.31
N MET A 185 7.26 -9.55 -22.36
CA MET A 185 8.10 -9.75 -21.17
C MET A 185 9.12 -8.63 -20.99
N GLN A 186 9.33 -8.22 -19.74
CA GLN A 186 10.38 -7.29 -19.34
C GLN A 186 11.08 -7.79 -18.08
N ASN A 187 12.40 -7.77 -18.13
CA ASN A 187 13.26 -8.16 -17.02
C ASN A 187 13.91 -6.91 -16.42
N MET A 188 13.82 -6.76 -15.10
CA MET A 188 14.30 -5.60 -14.38
C MET A 188 15.13 -6.02 -13.18
N SER A 189 16.34 -5.47 -13.10
CA SER A 189 17.27 -5.72 -12.00
C SER A 189 17.28 -4.55 -11.00
N PRO A 190 17.59 -4.81 -9.71
CA PRO A 190 17.65 -3.77 -8.69
C PRO A 190 18.64 -2.68 -9.10
N LYS A 191 18.20 -1.41 -9.04
CA LYS A 191 19.06 -0.26 -9.35
C LYS A 191 19.90 0.19 -8.15
N LYS A 192 19.39 0.01 -6.92
CA LYS A 192 20.13 0.40 -5.71
C LYS A 192 21.07 -0.73 -5.31
N GLN A 193 22.34 -0.41 -5.14
CA GLN A 193 23.29 -1.33 -4.50
C GLN A 193 23.01 -1.36 -2.99
N PRO A 194 23.12 -2.53 -2.33
CA PRO A 194 22.95 -2.59 -0.88
C PRO A 194 24.04 -1.74 -0.22
N ARG A 195 23.64 -0.68 0.49
CA ARG A 195 24.55 0.09 1.34
C ARG A 195 24.85 -0.72 2.59
N TYR A 196 25.82 -1.61 2.53
CA TYR A 196 26.46 -2.09 3.75
C TYR A 196 27.35 -0.96 4.27
N MET A 197 27.14 -0.55 5.53
CA MET A 197 28.30 -0.14 6.31
C MET A 197 29.21 -1.36 6.30
N ALA A 198 30.39 -1.24 5.70
CA ALA A 198 31.44 -2.23 5.90
C ALA A 198 31.66 -2.32 7.41
N CYS A 199 31.06 -3.31 8.06
CA CYS A 199 31.53 -3.72 9.37
C CYS A 199 32.97 -4.19 9.09
N ASN A 200 33.95 -3.53 9.70
CA ASN A 200 35.37 -3.88 9.59
C ASN A 200 35.65 -5.22 10.30
N ILE A 201 34.92 -6.27 9.93
CA ILE A 201 35.24 -7.64 10.29
C ILE A 201 36.13 -8.14 9.15
N ARG A 202 37.43 -8.04 9.40
CA ARG A 202 38.50 -8.60 8.58
C ARG A 202 38.46 -10.14 8.73
N LEU A 203 37.42 -10.77 8.19
CA LEU A 203 37.45 -12.20 7.93
C LEU A 203 38.12 -12.39 6.57
N MET A 204 39.31 -13.00 6.62
CA MET A 204 40.06 -13.45 5.47
C MET A 204 39.27 -14.53 4.73
N VAL A 205 38.41 -14.12 3.81
CA VAL A 205 37.99 -14.95 2.67
C VAL A 205 37.96 -14.04 1.45
N ASP A 206 38.72 -14.46 0.45
CA ASP A 206 38.96 -13.79 -0.81
C ASP A 206 37.71 -13.91 -1.69
N GLU A 207 36.68 -13.12 -1.35
CA GLU A 207 35.55 -12.71 -2.21
C GLU A 207 34.62 -11.85 -1.32
N MET A 208 34.70 -10.53 -1.46
CA MET A 208 33.68 -9.61 -0.94
C MET A 208 32.38 -9.81 -1.76
N VAL A 209 31.72 -10.95 -1.63
CA VAL A 209 30.32 -11.10 -2.04
C VAL A 209 29.53 -10.28 -1.04
N GLY A 210 29.23 -9.02 -1.39
CA GLY A 210 28.22 -8.26 -0.67
C GLY A 210 26.95 -9.09 -0.62
N PHE A 211 26.62 -9.63 0.56
CA PHE A 211 25.41 -10.43 0.74
C PHE A 211 24.24 -9.58 0.23
N ARG A 212 23.51 -9.99 -0.80
CA ARG A 212 22.26 -9.30 -1.15
C ARG A 212 21.16 -10.02 -0.40
N TYR A 213 20.55 -9.36 0.59
CA TYR A 213 19.27 -9.84 1.10
C TYR A 213 18.26 -9.76 -0.04
N THR A 214 17.93 -10.92 -0.60
CA THR A 214 17.02 -11.08 -1.74
C THR A 214 15.71 -11.74 -1.33
N VAL A 215 15.66 -12.22 -0.08
CA VAL A 215 14.47 -12.78 0.54
C VAL A 215 13.59 -11.64 1.02
N LEU A 216 12.33 -11.71 0.65
CA LEU A 216 11.31 -10.75 1.02
C LEU A 216 10.42 -11.37 2.11
N ASN A 217 10.43 -10.81 3.32
CA ASN A 217 9.70 -11.35 4.46
C ASN A 217 8.41 -10.57 4.74
N LEU A 218 7.38 -10.85 3.96
CA LEU A 218 6.06 -10.24 4.10
C LEU A 218 5.19 -11.05 5.06
N ASN A 219 5.16 -10.71 6.34
CA ASN A 219 4.31 -11.44 7.28
C ASN A 219 2.84 -11.00 7.26
N GLY A 220 2.51 -9.83 6.70
CA GLY A 220 1.13 -9.32 6.65
C GLY A 220 0.25 -9.90 5.54
N HIS A 221 -1.00 -9.43 5.50
CA HIS A 221 -1.92 -9.68 4.38
C HIS A 221 -1.41 -9.03 3.09
N LEU A 222 -1.71 -9.65 1.94
CA LEU A 222 -1.68 -8.97 0.66
C LEU A 222 -2.98 -8.17 0.51
N TYR A 223 -2.87 -6.84 0.50
CA TYR A 223 -3.97 -5.92 0.26
C TYR A 223 -4.11 -5.66 -1.23
N ILE A 224 -5.36 -5.56 -1.70
CA ILE A 224 -5.71 -5.38 -3.10
C ILE A 224 -6.60 -4.15 -3.25
N GLY A 225 -6.21 -3.24 -4.13
CA GLY A 225 -6.98 -2.08 -4.59
C GLY A 225 -7.01 -0.87 -3.66
N GLY A 226 -6.54 -0.99 -2.41
CA GLY A 226 -6.52 0.12 -1.47
C GLY A 226 -5.96 -0.29 -0.11
N LEU A 227 -5.98 0.63 0.86
CA LEU A 227 -5.50 0.42 2.23
C LEU A 227 -6.38 1.10 3.28
N SER A 228 -6.31 0.60 4.50
CA SER A 228 -6.84 1.30 5.68
C SER A 228 -5.98 2.53 6.01
N GLU A 229 -6.58 3.50 6.72
CA GLU A 229 -5.90 4.72 7.17
C GLU A 229 -4.63 4.46 7.99
N GLU A 230 -4.69 3.45 8.85
CA GLU A 230 -3.57 3.02 9.67
C GLU A 230 -2.40 2.59 8.78
N LEU A 231 -2.67 1.77 7.76
CA LEU A 231 -1.66 1.25 6.86
C LEU A 231 -1.08 2.31 5.92
N ARG A 232 -1.88 3.31 5.51
CA ARG A 232 -1.36 4.44 4.72
C ARG A 232 -0.30 5.23 5.47
N THR A 233 -0.48 5.39 6.77
CA THR A 233 0.47 6.12 7.60
C THR A 233 1.77 5.32 7.79
N SER A 234 1.69 3.98 7.86
CA SER A 234 2.86 3.11 7.92
C SER A 234 3.52 2.84 6.57
N ALA A 235 2.81 3.05 5.45
CA ALA A 235 3.33 2.81 4.12
C ALA A 235 4.56 3.71 3.87
N PRO A 236 5.62 3.17 3.23
CA PRO A 236 6.81 3.95 2.92
C PRO A 236 6.47 5.17 2.06
N PRO A 237 7.17 6.32 2.24
CA PRO A 237 6.96 7.53 1.45
C PRO A 237 7.02 7.32 -0.07
N GLN A 238 7.77 6.33 -0.53
CA GLN A 238 7.97 5.94 -1.93
C GLN A 238 6.71 5.34 -2.55
N VAL A 239 5.80 4.78 -1.75
CA VAL A 239 4.53 4.22 -2.23
C VAL A 239 3.52 5.36 -2.31
N TRP A 240 3.67 6.21 -3.33
CA TRP A 240 2.95 7.48 -3.44
C TRP A 240 1.44 7.29 -3.45
N SER A 241 0.95 6.28 -4.17
CA SER A 241 -0.49 6.04 -4.28
C SER A 241 -1.14 5.77 -2.91
N ALA A 242 -0.46 5.03 -2.03
CA ALA A 242 -0.92 4.78 -0.67
C ALA A 242 -1.03 6.09 0.14
N ARG A 243 0.00 6.94 0.08
CA ARG A 243 0.09 8.21 0.82
C ARG A 243 -0.90 9.26 0.28
N LEU A 244 -1.08 9.31 -1.02
CA LEU A 244 -1.99 10.21 -1.73
C LEU A 244 -3.43 9.73 -1.77
N ARG A 245 -3.74 8.54 -1.22
CA ARG A 245 -5.08 7.95 -1.21
C ARG A 245 -5.62 7.65 -2.61
N GLU A 246 -4.72 7.35 -3.54
CA GLU A 246 -5.07 6.95 -4.89
C GLU A 246 -5.38 5.45 -4.89
N ASP A 247 -6.62 5.10 -4.56
CA ASP A 247 -7.08 3.72 -4.58
C ASP A 247 -7.52 3.29 -5.99
N PHE A 248 -7.44 1.99 -6.22
CA PHE A 248 -7.86 1.37 -7.47
C PHE A 248 -9.37 1.51 -7.69
N VAL A 249 -9.71 1.87 -8.92
CA VAL A 249 -11.07 1.82 -9.46
C VAL A 249 -10.98 1.12 -10.80
N GLY A 250 -11.75 0.06 -10.99
CA GLY A 250 -11.58 -0.83 -12.13
C GLY A 250 -11.95 -2.27 -11.79
N CYS A 251 -11.70 -3.17 -12.74
CA CYS A 251 -11.92 -4.59 -12.53
C CYS A 251 -10.58 -5.29 -12.27
N LEU A 252 -10.56 -6.21 -11.31
CA LEU A 252 -9.43 -7.07 -11.01
C LEU A 252 -9.95 -8.48 -10.77
N GLY A 253 -9.26 -9.50 -11.29
CA GLY A 253 -9.69 -10.87 -11.10
C GLY A 253 -8.59 -11.86 -11.44
N ASP A 254 -8.92 -13.15 -11.31
CA ASP A 254 -7.96 -14.24 -11.55
C ASP A 254 -6.63 -14.01 -10.80
N LEU A 255 -6.71 -13.52 -9.56
CA LEU A 255 -5.53 -13.23 -8.76
C LEU A 255 -4.95 -14.53 -8.20
N PHE A 256 -3.84 -14.97 -8.79
CA PHE A 256 -3.02 -16.06 -8.31
C PHE A 256 -1.83 -15.54 -7.53
N VAL A 257 -1.55 -16.14 -6.38
CA VAL A 257 -0.33 -15.95 -5.60
C VAL A 257 0.33 -17.32 -5.42
N ASP A 258 1.51 -17.49 -6.00
CA ASP A 258 2.28 -18.74 -6.01
C ASP A 258 1.45 -19.96 -6.49
N GLY A 259 0.61 -19.73 -7.50
CA GLY A 259 -0.27 -20.75 -8.09
C GLY A 259 -1.59 -20.98 -7.33
N MET A 260 -1.79 -20.34 -6.19
CA MET A 260 -3.04 -20.39 -5.45
C MET A 260 -3.98 -19.26 -5.88
N LEU A 261 -5.17 -19.61 -6.38
CA LEU A 261 -6.22 -18.65 -6.70
C LEU A 261 -6.83 -18.07 -5.43
N LEU A 262 -6.89 -16.75 -5.32
CA LEU A 262 -7.55 -16.06 -4.22
C LEU A 262 -9.06 -15.93 -4.46
N ASP A 263 -9.86 -16.25 -3.43
CA ASP A 263 -11.31 -16.06 -3.44
C ASP A 263 -11.66 -14.59 -3.16
N LEU A 264 -11.58 -13.76 -4.21
CA LEU A 264 -11.91 -12.34 -4.13
C LEU A 264 -13.40 -12.09 -3.88
N GLU A 265 -14.27 -12.98 -4.36
CA GLU A 265 -15.73 -12.88 -4.18
C GLU A 265 -16.08 -12.92 -2.69
N LEU A 266 -15.52 -13.88 -1.94
CA LEU A 266 -15.73 -13.96 -0.51
C LEU A 266 -15.30 -12.67 0.21
N GLU A 267 -14.17 -12.09 -0.19
CA GLU A 267 -13.63 -10.90 0.45
C GLU A 267 -14.46 -9.64 0.16
N THR A 268 -15.24 -9.59 -0.94
CA THR A 268 -16.18 -8.48 -1.19
C THR A 268 -17.28 -8.37 -0.13
N THR A 269 -17.54 -9.44 0.64
CA THR A 269 -18.53 -9.44 1.73
C THR A 269 -18.01 -8.76 3.00
N ALA A 270 -16.71 -8.47 3.07
CA ALA A 270 -16.10 -7.85 4.23
C ALA A 270 -16.57 -6.40 4.44
N TYR A 271 -16.58 -5.96 5.69
CA TYR A 271 -17.05 -4.63 6.06
C TYR A 271 -16.31 -3.48 5.34
N TRP A 272 -14.99 -3.61 5.18
CA TRP A 272 -14.14 -2.62 4.50
C TRP A 272 -14.27 -2.64 2.97
N ALA A 273 -14.85 -3.70 2.40
CA ALA A 273 -15.09 -3.81 0.95
C ALA A 273 -16.52 -3.41 0.57
N LYS A 274 -17.46 -3.47 1.52
CA LYS A 274 -18.88 -3.23 1.31
C LYS A 274 -19.15 -1.84 0.72
N GLY A 275 -19.76 -1.81 -0.47
CA GLY A 275 -20.07 -0.56 -1.18
C GLY A 275 -18.87 0.09 -1.87
N TYR A 276 -17.72 -0.59 -1.91
CA TYR A 276 -16.53 -0.16 -2.65
C TYR A 276 -16.11 -1.20 -3.70
N ALA A 277 -16.36 -2.49 -3.43
CA ALA A 277 -16.12 -3.59 -4.35
C ALA A 277 -17.39 -4.44 -4.52
N GLN A 278 -17.59 -4.97 -5.73
CA GLN A 278 -18.69 -5.86 -6.07
C GLN A 278 -18.21 -7.04 -6.92
N VAL A 279 -18.93 -8.16 -6.82
CA VAL A 279 -18.65 -9.37 -7.61
C VAL A 279 -18.98 -9.14 -9.09
N GLY A 280 -18.15 -9.69 -9.96
CA GLY A 280 -18.31 -9.63 -11.41
C GLY A 280 -17.48 -8.53 -12.06
N GLU A 281 -17.26 -8.70 -13.36
CA GLU A 281 -16.70 -7.66 -14.22
C GLU A 281 -17.78 -6.64 -14.56
N SER A 282 -17.44 -5.35 -14.60
CA SER A 282 -18.37 -4.36 -15.14
C SER A 282 -18.62 -4.60 -16.63
N THR A 283 -19.90 -4.69 -16.99
CA THR A 283 -20.38 -4.82 -18.37
C THR A 283 -20.25 -3.52 -19.16
N LEU A 284 -20.01 -2.39 -18.49
CA LEU A 284 -19.79 -1.11 -19.16
C LEU A 284 -18.41 -1.16 -19.82
N THR A 285 -18.38 -1.17 -21.16
CA THR A 285 -17.16 -1.19 -21.98
C THR A 285 -16.56 0.19 -22.19
N SER A 286 -17.30 1.25 -21.84
CA SER A 286 -16.84 2.65 -21.90
C SER A 286 -17.05 3.36 -20.56
N PRO A 287 -16.07 4.18 -20.12
CA PRO A 287 -16.23 5.05 -18.95
C PRO A 287 -17.29 6.14 -19.15
N ASP A 288 -17.75 6.34 -20.38
CA ASP A 288 -18.83 7.26 -20.69
C ASP A 288 -20.16 6.75 -20.14
N GLY A 289 -20.35 5.45 -19.88
CA GLY A 289 -21.65 4.88 -19.49
C GLY A 289 -22.22 5.51 -18.21
N ALA A 290 -21.40 5.65 -17.17
CA ALA A 290 -21.81 6.24 -15.90
C ALA A 290 -22.03 7.77 -16.00
N CYS A 291 -21.10 8.48 -16.64
CA CYS A 291 -21.17 9.95 -16.75
C CYS A 291 -22.14 10.46 -17.83
N SER A 292 -22.44 9.70 -18.89
CA SER A 292 -23.38 10.12 -19.94
C SER A 292 -24.84 10.03 -19.50
N THR A 293 -25.18 8.98 -18.76
CA THR A 293 -26.55 8.77 -18.26
C THR A 293 -26.85 9.67 -17.06
N LEU A 294 -25.83 9.96 -16.24
CA LEU A 294 -25.97 10.66 -14.97
C LEU A 294 -25.15 11.97 -14.92
N GLN A 295 -24.94 12.64 -16.06
CA GLN A 295 -24.08 13.82 -16.14
C GLN A 295 -24.47 14.95 -15.15
N LYS A 296 -25.78 15.10 -14.87
CA LYS A 296 -26.28 16.05 -13.88
C LYS A 296 -26.02 15.65 -12.42
N ALA A 297 -25.59 14.42 -12.15
CA ALA A 297 -25.33 13.95 -10.80
C ALA A 297 -24.19 14.73 -10.14
N CYS A 298 -23.18 15.15 -10.91
CA CYS A 298 -22.03 15.88 -10.42
C CYS A 298 -22.16 17.40 -10.44
N PHE A 299 -23.23 17.96 -11.02
CA PHE A 299 -23.35 19.41 -11.16
C PHE A 299 -23.42 20.10 -9.77
N PRO A 300 -22.62 21.16 -9.52
CA PRO A 300 -21.89 22.00 -10.48
C PRO A 300 -20.44 21.57 -10.78
N GLY A 301 -19.99 20.42 -10.28
CA GLY A 301 -18.69 19.83 -10.60
C GLY A 301 -18.69 19.01 -11.89
N GLU A 302 -17.57 18.34 -12.13
CA GLU A 302 -17.36 17.52 -13.33
C GLU A 302 -17.49 16.04 -13.01
N CYS A 303 -18.05 15.26 -13.95
CA CYS A 303 -18.08 13.81 -13.82
C CYS A 303 -16.79 13.20 -14.38
N LEU A 304 -16.02 12.56 -13.50
CA LEU A 304 -14.79 11.85 -13.84
C LEU A 304 -15.13 10.51 -14.51
N ARG A 305 -14.63 10.35 -15.74
CA ARG A 305 -14.74 9.13 -16.56
C ARG A 305 -13.79 8.02 -16.07
N MET A 306 -13.89 7.67 -14.79
CA MET A 306 -12.95 6.77 -14.11
C MET A 306 -13.61 5.54 -13.48
N SER A 307 -14.91 5.60 -13.19
CA SER A 307 -15.67 4.47 -12.66
C SER A 307 -16.54 3.84 -13.74
N TRP A 308 -16.66 2.53 -13.64
CA TRP A 308 -17.38 1.67 -14.58
C TRP A 308 -18.79 1.34 -14.11
N VAL A 309 -19.25 1.91 -13.00
CA VAL A 309 -20.52 1.52 -12.35
C VAL A 309 -21.30 2.75 -11.89
N GLU A 310 -20.64 3.71 -11.25
CA GLU A 310 -21.27 4.91 -10.72
C GLU A 310 -20.48 6.18 -11.09
N PRO A 311 -21.13 7.36 -11.20
CA PRO A 311 -20.40 8.60 -11.48
C PRO A 311 -19.50 8.98 -10.30
N VAL A 312 -18.25 9.30 -10.58
CA VAL A 312 -17.31 9.88 -9.59
C VAL A 312 -17.18 11.36 -9.91
N CYS A 313 -17.47 12.23 -8.96
CA CYS A 313 -17.50 13.67 -9.20
C CYS A 313 -16.23 14.37 -8.72
N ASP A 314 -15.68 15.26 -9.57
CA ASP A 314 -14.66 16.23 -9.19
C ASP A 314 -15.32 17.56 -8.83
N CYS A 315 -15.27 17.89 -7.56
CA CYS A 315 -15.81 19.14 -7.02
C CYS A 315 -14.74 20.21 -6.79
N THR A 316 -13.46 19.94 -7.10
CA THR A 316 -12.32 20.79 -6.73
C THR A 316 -12.41 22.20 -7.33
N ASN A 317 -13.00 22.34 -8.52
CA ASN A 317 -13.22 23.63 -9.15
C ASN A 317 -14.59 24.27 -8.82
N THR A 318 -15.26 23.81 -7.75
CA THR A 318 -16.54 24.37 -7.29
C THR A 318 -16.48 24.85 -5.84
N ASN A 319 -17.51 25.59 -5.40
CA ASN A 319 -17.73 25.89 -3.97
C ASN A 319 -18.49 24.77 -3.25
N TYR A 320 -18.53 23.57 -3.84
CA TYR A 320 -19.23 22.41 -3.31
C TYR A 320 -18.27 21.25 -3.07
N ALA A 321 -18.72 20.29 -2.27
CA ALA A 321 -18.03 19.11 -1.84
C ALA A 321 -19.02 17.92 -1.75
N GLY A 322 -18.50 16.79 -1.27
CA GLY A 322 -19.23 15.53 -1.17
C GLY A 322 -19.19 14.74 -2.48
N THR A 323 -19.77 13.54 -2.47
CA THR A 323 -19.67 12.60 -3.59
C THR A 323 -20.30 13.10 -4.89
N ASN A 324 -21.28 14.02 -4.79
CA ASN A 324 -22.07 14.54 -5.90
C ASN A 324 -21.97 16.06 -6.06
N CYS A 325 -21.03 16.72 -5.38
CA CYS A 325 -20.86 18.18 -5.40
C CYS A 325 -22.12 18.98 -5.01
N LYS A 326 -22.90 18.49 -4.04
CA LYS A 326 -24.13 19.17 -3.58
C LYS A 326 -24.01 19.79 -2.19
N GLN A 327 -22.97 19.46 -1.45
CA GLN A 327 -22.72 20.02 -0.13
C GLN A 327 -21.89 21.29 -0.28
N GLU A 328 -22.31 22.42 0.29
CA GLU A 328 -21.50 23.64 0.24
C GLU A 328 -20.19 23.45 1.02
N SER A 329 -19.08 23.89 0.43
CA SER A 329 -17.76 23.86 1.05
C SER A 329 -17.63 24.95 2.10
N HIS A 330 -16.93 24.66 3.19
CA HIS A 330 -16.62 25.66 4.21
C HIS A 330 -15.63 26.68 3.67
N VAL A 331 -16.00 27.96 3.73
CA VAL A 331 -15.13 29.09 3.34
C VAL A 331 -14.67 29.82 4.59
N LEU A 332 -13.37 30.06 4.67
CA LEU A 332 -12.73 30.77 5.78
C LEU A 332 -12.28 32.15 5.31
N THR A 333 -12.51 33.17 6.13
CA THR A 333 -12.10 34.55 5.85
C THR A 333 -10.96 34.93 6.77
N PHE A 334 -9.90 35.51 6.20
CA PHE A 334 -8.70 35.94 6.92
C PHE A 334 -8.53 37.45 6.78
N ASN A 335 -8.28 38.14 7.88
CA ASN A 335 -8.07 39.60 7.91
C ASN A 335 -6.59 40.02 7.81
N GLY A 336 -5.68 39.07 7.56
CA GLY A 336 -4.23 39.29 7.51
C GLY A 336 -3.48 39.06 8.82
N TYR A 337 -4.18 38.92 9.96
CA TYR A 337 -3.56 38.68 11.28
C TYR A 337 -3.92 37.32 11.88
N GLN A 338 -4.53 36.45 11.07
CA GLN A 338 -4.99 35.12 11.46
C GLN A 338 -4.40 34.07 10.54
N GLY A 339 -4.25 32.86 11.06
CA GLY A 339 -3.81 31.69 10.31
C GLY A 339 -4.34 30.42 10.95
N ILE A 340 -4.31 29.33 10.20
CA ILE A 340 -4.70 28.01 10.69
C ILE A 340 -3.46 27.14 10.70
N ARG A 341 -3.20 26.52 11.84
CA ARG A 341 -2.15 25.51 11.99
C ARG A 341 -2.79 24.17 12.24
N VAL A 342 -2.47 23.20 11.39
CA VAL A 342 -2.88 21.80 11.56
C VAL A 342 -1.65 20.97 11.89
N GLN A 343 -1.64 20.34 13.06
CA GLN A 343 -0.62 19.35 13.42
C GLN A 343 -1.09 17.97 12.90
N LEU A 344 -0.56 17.53 11.76
CA LEU A 344 -0.97 16.27 11.12
C LEU A 344 -0.56 15.03 11.92
N SER A 345 0.54 15.10 12.65
CA SER A 345 1.08 14.00 13.47
C SER A 345 1.98 14.54 14.57
N LEU A 346 2.05 13.80 15.69
CA LEU A 346 3.00 14.09 16.77
C LEU A 346 4.45 13.74 16.38
N LEU A 347 4.62 12.84 15.42
CA LEU A 347 5.91 12.44 14.88
C LEU A 347 6.11 13.04 13.48
N PRO A 348 7.36 13.39 13.09
CA PRO A 348 7.66 13.83 11.73
C PRO A 348 7.14 12.83 10.70
N GLN A 349 6.40 13.34 9.70
CA GLN A 349 5.97 12.54 8.56
C GLN A 349 6.84 12.86 7.36
N GLN A 350 7.15 11.82 6.59
CA GLN A 350 7.89 11.92 5.34
C GLN A 350 6.96 11.62 4.17
N SER A 351 7.17 12.32 3.07
CA SER A 351 6.48 12.14 1.80
C SER A 351 7.47 12.37 0.66
N GLU A 352 7.27 11.64 -0.44
CA GLU A 352 8.01 11.87 -1.69
C GLU A 352 7.10 12.44 -2.79
N ALA A 353 5.79 12.39 -2.60
CA ALA A 353 4.80 13.02 -3.45
C ALA A 353 3.71 13.65 -2.57
N GLU A 354 3.21 14.82 -2.99
CA GLU A 354 2.20 15.60 -2.30
C GLU A 354 1.18 16.15 -3.30
N SER A 355 -0.08 16.27 -2.87
CA SER A 355 -1.15 16.92 -3.63
C SER A 355 -1.80 17.99 -2.76
N LEU A 356 -1.70 19.24 -3.21
CA LEU A 356 -2.25 20.39 -2.52
C LEU A 356 -3.19 21.14 -3.46
N ILE A 357 -4.47 21.21 -3.08
CA ILE A 357 -5.51 21.94 -3.82
C ILE A 357 -6.04 23.03 -2.90
N LEU A 358 -5.91 24.28 -3.33
CA LEU A 358 -6.38 25.46 -2.60
C LEU A 358 -7.21 26.34 -3.52
N ARG A 359 -8.32 26.85 -3.00
CA ARG A 359 -9.12 27.91 -3.62
C ARG A 359 -9.02 29.13 -2.73
N PHE A 360 -8.65 30.26 -3.29
CA PHE A 360 -8.54 31.51 -2.54
C PHE A 360 -8.95 32.71 -3.41
N GLN A 361 -9.32 33.78 -2.75
CA GLN A 361 -9.58 35.09 -3.36
C GLN A 361 -8.92 36.14 -2.47
N THR A 362 -8.11 37.01 -3.05
CA THR A 362 -7.42 38.07 -2.32
C THR A 362 -7.07 39.23 -3.23
N SER A 363 -6.97 40.43 -2.66
CA SER A 363 -6.42 41.62 -3.32
C SER A 363 -4.97 41.90 -2.90
N GLN A 364 -4.40 41.11 -1.99
CA GLN A 364 -3.02 41.26 -1.54
C GLN A 364 -2.06 40.82 -2.64
N GLN A 365 -1.03 41.64 -2.90
CA GLN A 365 0.01 41.32 -3.88
C GLN A 365 1.06 40.37 -3.31
N ASP A 366 1.23 40.36 -1.98
CA ASP A 366 2.16 39.49 -1.26
C ASP A 366 1.42 38.82 -0.10
N ALA A 367 1.40 37.48 -0.06
CA ALA A 367 0.69 36.72 0.96
C ALA A 367 1.22 35.28 1.10
N LEU A 368 1.27 34.76 2.33
CA LEU A 368 1.49 33.32 2.57
C LEU A 368 0.17 32.56 2.47
N LEU A 369 0.08 31.57 1.58
CA LEU A 369 -1.13 30.74 1.41
C LEU A 369 -1.03 29.41 2.14
N PHE A 370 0.14 28.78 2.11
CA PHE A 370 0.37 27.48 2.73
C PHE A 370 1.84 27.33 3.12
N GLU A 371 2.07 26.66 4.24
CA GLU A 371 3.39 26.24 4.67
C GLU A 371 3.32 24.89 5.38
N SER A 372 4.16 23.97 4.95
CA SER A 372 4.51 22.75 5.67
C SER A 372 5.96 22.86 6.11
N SER A 373 6.18 22.77 7.42
CA SER A 373 7.49 22.74 8.05
C SER A 373 7.47 21.80 9.24
N SER A 374 8.60 21.14 9.51
CA SER A 374 8.67 20.22 10.63
C SER A 374 8.99 20.98 11.92
N ALA A 375 7.98 21.20 12.77
CA ALA A 375 8.16 21.90 14.05
C ALA A 375 9.12 21.20 15.04
N THR A 376 9.37 19.90 14.86
CA THR A 376 10.20 19.08 15.74
C THR A 376 11.52 18.63 15.11
N SER A 377 11.75 18.94 13.84
CA SER A 377 13.00 18.58 13.16
C SER A 377 13.87 19.83 13.07
N THR A 378 15.17 19.66 13.26
CA THR A 378 16.16 20.69 12.96
C THR A 378 16.47 20.78 11.46
N ALA A 379 15.91 19.87 10.65
CA ALA A 379 16.02 19.93 9.20
C ALA A 379 15.38 21.21 8.66
N PRO A 380 16.03 21.90 7.72
CA PRO A 380 15.48 23.11 7.09
C PRO A 380 14.35 22.81 6.09
N ASP A 381 13.76 21.60 6.17
CA ASP A 381 12.75 21.12 5.23
C ASP A 381 11.51 21.98 5.31
N ARG A 382 11.14 22.52 4.16
CA ARG A 382 10.05 23.49 4.03
C ARG A 382 9.39 23.32 2.68
N PHE A 383 8.07 23.36 2.63
CA PHE A 383 7.31 23.51 1.40
C PHE A 383 6.28 24.61 1.62
N SER A 384 6.29 25.66 0.81
CA SER A 384 5.36 26.78 0.95
C SER A 384 4.84 27.27 -0.38
N VAL A 385 3.59 27.75 -0.37
CA VAL A 385 2.93 28.40 -1.49
C VAL A 385 2.63 29.84 -1.06
N GLN A 386 3.10 30.79 -1.85
CA GLN A 386 3.02 32.22 -1.56
C GLN A 386 2.54 32.97 -2.79
N ILE A 387 1.93 34.13 -2.58
CA ILE A 387 1.74 35.15 -3.60
C ILE A 387 2.89 36.13 -3.43
N LEU A 388 3.60 36.44 -4.51
CA LEU A 388 4.64 37.47 -4.56
C LEU A 388 4.42 38.34 -5.79
N ASN A 389 4.30 39.65 -5.61
CA ASN A 389 3.99 40.60 -6.68
C ASN A 389 2.80 40.15 -7.56
N GLY A 390 1.74 39.62 -6.93
CA GLY A 390 0.54 39.13 -7.59
C GLY A 390 0.67 37.79 -8.31
N ARG A 391 1.81 37.09 -8.19
CA ARG A 391 2.05 35.77 -8.80
C ARG A 391 2.18 34.67 -7.76
N ILE A 392 1.68 33.48 -8.08
CA ILE A 392 1.82 32.31 -7.20
C ILE A 392 3.23 31.74 -7.37
N VAL A 393 3.96 31.62 -6.27
CA VAL A 393 5.30 31.07 -6.21
C VAL A 393 5.32 29.92 -5.22
N VAL A 394 5.88 28.78 -5.65
CA VAL A 394 6.14 27.64 -4.78
C VAL A 394 7.59 27.69 -4.34
N PHE A 395 7.83 27.59 -3.03
CA PHE A 395 9.14 27.45 -2.44
C PHE A 395 9.28 26.07 -1.80
N TYR A 396 10.43 25.44 -1.99
CA TYR A 396 10.75 24.21 -1.28
C TYR A 396 12.23 24.15 -0.89
N ASN A 397 12.50 23.58 0.27
CA ASN A 397 13.83 23.21 0.74
C ASN A 397 13.72 21.77 1.26
N LEU A 398 14.61 20.89 0.82
CA LEU A 398 14.62 19.46 1.16
C LEU A 398 15.98 19.06 1.75
N GLY A 399 16.55 19.93 2.59
CA GLY A 399 17.79 19.67 3.33
C GLY A 399 19.07 20.22 2.70
N ALA A 400 18.96 21.04 1.65
CA ALA A 400 20.12 21.65 0.98
C ALA A 400 19.91 23.16 0.79
N GLU A 401 19.31 23.55 -0.33
CA GLU A 401 19.05 24.94 -0.70
C GLU A 401 17.56 25.19 -0.87
N THR A 402 17.12 26.41 -0.58
CA THR A 402 15.75 26.83 -0.89
C THR A 402 15.64 27.11 -2.38
N ARG A 403 14.78 26.36 -3.06
CA ARG A 403 14.42 26.56 -4.46
C ARG A 403 13.06 27.23 -4.57
N SER A 404 12.87 27.99 -5.63
CA SER A 404 11.59 28.59 -5.98
C SER A 404 11.28 28.41 -7.45
N GLY A 405 10.00 28.42 -7.79
CA GLY A 405 9.57 28.40 -9.18
C GLY A 405 8.13 28.87 -9.35
N GLU A 406 7.87 29.57 -10.44
CA GLU A 406 6.53 29.95 -10.91
C GLU A 406 5.94 28.88 -11.84
N ARG A 407 6.57 27.70 -11.96
CA ARG A 407 6.25 26.72 -13.01
C ARG A 407 4.94 25.98 -12.72
N ILE A 408 3.83 26.65 -13.02
CA ILE A 408 2.51 26.06 -13.18
C ILE A 408 2.54 25.24 -14.48
N LYS A 409 2.78 23.93 -14.40
CA LYS A 409 2.36 23.03 -15.48
C LYS A 409 0.85 22.85 -15.31
N TYR A 410 0.07 23.59 -16.09
CA TYR A 410 -1.35 23.31 -16.29
C TYR A 410 -1.48 21.91 -16.90
N ALA A 411 -1.69 20.88 -16.07
CA ALA A 411 -2.19 19.61 -16.55
C ALA A 411 -3.72 19.68 -16.46
N ASN A 412 -4.37 19.81 -17.63
CA ASN A 412 -5.81 19.73 -17.85
C ASN A 412 -6.68 20.74 -17.09
N ILE A 413 -6.64 22.01 -17.51
CA ILE A 413 -7.86 22.83 -17.53
C ILE A 413 -8.34 22.83 -18.99
N PRO A 414 -9.55 22.33 -19.32
CA PRO A 414 -10.13 22.55 -20.63
C PRO A 414 -10.18 24.07 -20.87
N LYS A 415 -9.48 24.53 -21.90
CA LYS A 415 -9.58 25.91 -22.37
C LYS A 415 -10.96 26.13 -23.00
N HIS A 416 -11.96 26.39 -22.17
CA HIS A 416 -13.16 27.16 -22.50
C HIS A 416 -13.45 27.90 -21.19
N PHE A 417 -13.23 29.20 -21.09
CA PHE A 417 -14.07 30.24 -21.67
C PHE A 417 -13.24 31.47 -22.07
N GLY A 418 -13.53 31.99 -23.27
CA GLY A 418 -13.20 33.35 -23.65
C GLY A 418 -14.45 34.22 -23.54
N ASN A 419 -14.21 35.46 -23.10
CA ASN A 419 -15.09 36.61 -22.92
C ASN A 419 -16.14 36.54 -21.80
#